data_AF-A0A2G5UXB2-F1
#
_entry.id   AF-A0A2G5UXB2-F1
#
_cell.length_a   1.000
_cell.length_b   1.000
_cell.length_c   1.000
_cell.angle_alpha   90.00
_cell.angle_beta   90.00
_cell.angle_gamma   90.00
#
_symmetry.space_group_name_H-M   'P 1'
#
loop_
_entity.id
_entity.type
_entity.pdbx_description
1 polymer ?
#
loop_
_entity_poly.entity_id
_entity_poly.type
_entity_poly.pdbx_seq_one_letter_code
_entity_poly.pdbx_strand_id
1 'polypeptide(L)'
;MATYRHYGHSMSDPGTSYRTRDEIQEVRKTRDPITGFKDRIITSSLAIEEELKAIDEEVRKEVDEALKIATSDGVLPPEALFTDIYHNTPAQEIRGATIDETIVQPYKTSAHLLKAIGRA
;
A
#
# COMPACT_ATOMS: atom_id res chain seq x y z
N MET A 1 22.06 5.76 -7.02
CA MET A 1 21.63 6.41 -5.77
C MET A 1 21.86 5.43 -4.62
N ALA A 2 22.53 5.85 -3.55
CA ALA A 2 22.75 4.99 -2.38
C ALA A 2 21.66 5.26 -1.32
N THR A 3 20.98 4.20 -0.85
CA THR A 3 19.90 4.27 0.16
C THR A 3 19.93 3.03 1.08
N TYR A 4 19.03 2.96 2.06
CA TYR A 4 18.99 1.87 3.05
C TYR A 4 17.55 1.52 3.47
N ARG A 5 17.21 0.23 3.53
CA ARG A 5 15.91 -0.26 4.04
C ARG A 5 15.99 -0.66 5.52
N HIS A 6 15.13 -0.10 6.36
CA HIS A 6 15.12 -0.45 7.79
C HIS A 6 14.57 -1.85 8.04
N TYR A 7 13.53 -2.25 7.31
CA TYR A 7 12.92 -3.56 7.40
C TYR A 7 13.64 -4.58 6.52
N GLY A 8 13.31 -5.86 6.74
CA GLY A 8 13.72 -6.99 5.90
C GLY A 8 13.30 -6.85 4.44
N HIS A 9 13.58 -7.87 3.63
CA HIS A 9 13.19 -7.86 2.22
C HIS A 9 11.67 -7.82 2.05
N SER A 10 10.95 -8.50 2.94
CA SER A 10 9.49 -8.58 2.99
C SER A 10 9.05 -8.89 4.42
N MET A 11 7.74 -9.02 4.66
CA MET A 11 7.21 -9.47 5.96
C MET A 11 7.67 -10.88 6.38
N SER A 12 8.09 -11.72 5.43
CA SER A 12 8.59 -13.08 5.70
C SER A 12 10.09 -13.12 6.00
N ASP A 13 10.81 -12.03 5.78
CA ASP A 13 12.25 -11.92 6.04
C ASP A 13 12.51 -10.97 7.21
N PRO A 14 12.93 -11.46 8.38
CA PRO A 14 13.28 -10.59 9.51
C PRO A 14 14.53 -9.72 9.25
N GLY A 15 15.38 -10.12 8.31
CA GLY A 15 16.59 -9.38 7.94
C GLY A 15 17.74 -9.40 8.94
N THR A 16 17.70 -10.29 9.93
CA THR A 16 18.74 -10.41 10.98
C THR A 16 19.76 -11.52 10.70
N SER A 17 19.57 -12.34 9.67
CA SER A 17 20.50 -13.43 9.31
C SER A 17 21.71 -12.94 8.52
N TYR A 18 21.64 -11.76 7.90
CA TYR A 18 22.64 -11.25 6.97
C TYR A 18 23.10 -9.81 7.27
N ARG A 19 22.64 -9.21 8.37
CA ARG A 19 23.07 -7.90 8.88
C ARG A 19 22.69 -7.75 10.35
N THR A 20 23.36 -6.84 11.05
CA THR A 20 23.13 -6.63 12.48
C THR A 20 22.02 -5.61 12.72
N ARG A 21 21.39 -5.70 13.90
CA ARG A 21 20.46 -4.65 14.35
C ARG A 21 21.18 -3.32 14.57
N ASP A 22 22.43 -3.36 15.00
CA ASP A 22 23.26 -2.19 15.25
C ASP A 22 23.51 -1.39 13.97
N GLU A 23 23.80 -2.07 12.85
CA GLU A 23 23.93 -1.41 11.54
C GLU A 23 22.65 -0.65 11.16
N ILE A 24 21.48 -1.27 11.34
CA ILE A 24 20.18 -0.65 11.02
C ILE A 24 19.93 0.58 11.91
N GLN A 25 20.22 0.47 13.22
CA GLN A 25 20.05 1.58 14.16
C GLN A 25 21.02 2.73 13.85
N GLU A 26 22.27 2.42 13.51
CA GLU A 26 23.26 3.44 13.16
C GLU A 26 22.83 4.23 11.91
N VAL A 27 22.39 3.53 10.86
CA VAL A 27 21.87 4.20 9.65
C VAL A 27 20.62 5.01 9.98
N ARG A 28 19.68 4.48 10.77
CA ARG A 28 18.46 5.22 11.15
C ARG A 28 18.78 6.48 11.98
N LYS A 29 19.81 6.44 12.83
CA LYS A 29 20.20 7.59 13.65
C LYS A 29 20.93 8.66 12.86
N THR A 30 21.79 8.26 11.91
CA THR A 30 22.73 9.18 11.25
C THR A 30 22.31 9.60 9.85
N ARG A 31 21.44 8.83 9.20
CA ARG A 31 21.13 8.94 7.76
C ARG A 31 19.65 8.80 7.44
N ASP A 32 18.77 8.96 8.43
CA ASP A 32 17.33 9.01 8.20
C ASP A 32 16.96 10.25 7.36
N PRO A 33 16.28 10.07 6.22
CA PRO A 33 15.99 11.18 5.30
C PRO A 33 14.99 12.18 5.88
N ILE A 34 14.08 11.75 6.76
CA ILE A 34 13.06 12.62 7.36
C ILE A 34 13.70 13.52 8.41
N THR A 35 14.47 12.95 9.34
CA THR A 35 15.21 13.65 10.38
C THR A 35 16.21 14.63 9.77
N GLY A 36 17.00 14.17 8.80
CA GLY A 36 17.97 15.04 8.12
C GLY A 36 17.32 16.19 7.33
N PHE A 37 16.09 16.02 6.84
CA PHE A 37 15.35 17.10 6.19
C PHE A 37 14.70 18.06 7.21
N LYS A 38 14.12 17.53 8.29
CA LYS A 38 13.62 18.31 9.44
C LYS A 38 14.69 19.25 9.97
N ASP A 39 15.90 18.75 10.21
CA ASP A 39 17.01 19.56 10.72
C ASP A 39 17.37 20.70 9.76
N ARG A 40 17.36 20.46 8.45
CA ARG A 40 17.62 21.48 7.42
C ARG A 40 16.52 22.54 7.39
N ILE A 41 15.25 22.15 7.49
CA ILE A 41 14.11 23.07 7.53
C ILE A 41 14.21 23.99 8.74
N ILE A 42 14.40 23.42 9.94
CA ILE A 42 14.48 24.17 11.19
C ILE A 42 15.69 25.11 11.17
N THR A 43 16.87 24.61 10.78
CA THR A 43 18.10 25.42 10.70
C THR A 43 17.98 26.55 9.66
N SER A 44 17.17 26.36 8.62
CA SER A 44 16.90 27.39 7.61
C SER A 44 15.76 28.33 8.01
N SER A 45 15.19 28.18 9.21
CA SER A 45 14.04 28.95 9.71
C SER A 45 12.82 28.91 8.79
N LEU A 46 12.61 27.79 8.09
CA LEU A 46 11.48 27.58 7.19
C LEU A 46 10.23 27.04 7.90
N ALA A 47 10.42 26.41 9.06
CA ALA A 47 9.36 25.97 9.96
C ALA A 47 9.93 25.81 11.38
N ILE A 48 9.05 25.78 12.39
CA ILE A 48 9.40 25.43 13.77
C ILE A 48 9.07 23.97 14.09
N GLU A 49 9.60 23.46 15.20
CA GLU A 49 9.41 22.06 15.59
C GLU A 49 7.93 21.71 15.84
N GLU A 50 7.17 22.65 16.40
CA GLU A 50 5.75 22.50 16.66
C GLU A 50 4.92 22.35 15.39
N GLU A 51 5.26 23.07 14.32
CA GLU A 51 4.57 22.96 13.02
C GLU A 51 4.82 21.59 12.38
N LEU A 52 6.07 21.10 12.43
CA LEU A 52 6.41 19.78 11.90
C LEU A 52 5.75 18.66 12.71
N LYS A 53 5.66 18.81 14.03
CA LYS A 53 4.93 17.88 14.89
C LYS A 53 3.43 17.86 14.58
N ALA A 54 2.84 19.02 14.27
CA ALA A 54 1.43 19.08 13.85
C ALA A 54 1.20 18.30 12.55
N ILE A 55 2.13 18.37 11.59
CA ILE A 55 2.09 17.56 10.35
C ILE A 55 2.18 16.06 10.68
N ASP A 56 3.09 15.64 11.56
CA ASP A 56 3.20 14.22 11.98
C ASP A 56 1.88 13.70 12.58
N GLU A 57 1.20 14.53 13.39
CA GLU A 57 -0.09 14.19 13.98
C GLU A 57 -1.22 14.11 12.95
N GLU A 58 -1.23 14.99 11.95
CA GLU A 58 -2.18 14.96 10.84
C GLU A 58 -2.00 13.69 9.99
N VAL A 59 -0.76 13.40 9.56
CA VAL A 59 -0.44 12.21 8.77
C VAL A 59 -0.80 10.93 9.53
N ARG A 60 -0.57 10.88 10.85
CA ARG A 60 -0.98 9.72 11.66
C ARG A 60 -2.50 9.52 11.62
N LYS A 61 -3.28 10.58 11.75
CA LYS A 61 -4.75 10.50 11.66
C LYS A 61 -5.19 10.02 10.29
N GLU A 62 -4.61 10.55 9.21
CA GLU A 62 -4.90 10.12 7.85
C GLU A 62 -4.64 8.62 7.65
N VAL A 63 -3.48 8.13 8.12
CA VAL A 63 -3.12 6.71 8.04
C VAL A 63 -4.07 5.85 8.88
N ASP A 64 -4.44 6.28 10.09
CA ASP A 64 -5.38 5.55 10.96
C ASP A 64 -6.79 5.48 10.35
N GLU A 65 -7.24 6.54 9.68
CA GLU A 65 -8.50 6.56 8.95
C GLU A 65 -8.47 5.63 7.73
N ALA A 66 -7.41 5.69 6.93
CA ALA A 66 -7.20 4.79 5.80
C ALA A 66 -7.15 3.32 6.25
N LEU A 67 -6.49 3.03 7.38
CA LEU A 67 -6.43 1.68 7.95
C LEU A 67 -7.82 1.18 8.36
N LYS A 68 -8.65 2.01 8.98
CA LYS A 68 -10.05 1.65 9.32
C LYS A 68 -10.83 1.28 8.08
N ILE A 69 -10.72 2.07 7.00
CA ILE A 69 -11.37 1.76 5.73
C ILE A 69 -10.85 0.43 5.20
N ALA A 70 -9.53 0.27 5.06
CA ALA A 70 -8.91 -0.94 4.50
C ALA A 70 -9.22 -2.22 5.27
N THR A 71 -9.44 -2.14 6.59
CA THR A 71 -9.72 -3.31 7.45
C THR A 71 -11.20 -3.61 7.62
N SER A 72 -12.07 -2.62 7.43
CA SER A 72 -13.53 -2.80 7.51
C SER A 72 -14.18 -3.04 6.16
N ASP A 73 -13.48 -2.73 5.05
CA ASP A 73 -14.01 -2.91 3.72
C ASP A 73 -14.18 -4.40 3.38
N GLY A 74 -15.32 -4.72 2.77
CA GLY A 74 -15.68 -6.08 2.44
C GLY A 74 -14.84 -6.62 1.28
N VAL A 75 -14.48 -7.91 1.36
CA VAL A 75 -13.87 -8.63 0.23
C VAL A 75 -14.75 -8.51 -1.01
N LEU A 76 -14.13 -8.35 -2.18
CA LEU A 76 -14.86 -8.33 -3.44
C LEU A 76 -15.53 -9.69 -3.68
N PRO A 77 -16.71 -9.71 -4.35
CA PRO A 77 -17.38 -10.96 -4.64
C PRO A 77 -16.58 -11.75 -5.70
N PRO A 78 -16.74 -13.09 -5.79
CA PRO A 78 -15.93 -13.95 -6.65
C PRO A 78 -15.89 -13.53 -8.12
N GLU A 79 -16.93 -12.86 -8.61
CA GLU A 79 -17.02 -12.31 -9.96
C GLU A 79 -15.87 -11.34 -10.29
N ALA A 80 -15.28 -10.69 -9.29
CA ALA A 80 -14.12 -9.80 -9.44
C ALA A 80 -12.86 -10.54 -9.94
N LEU A 81 -12.75 -11.86 -9.70
CA LEU A 81 -11.64 -12.66 -10.21
C LEU A 81 -11.57 -12.64 -11.74
N PHE A 82 -12.72 -12.43 -12.37
CA PHE A 82 -12.93 -12.58 -13.81
C PHE A 82 -12.98 -11.25 -14.54
N THR A 83 -12.87 -10.13 -13.85
CA THR A 83 -12.84 -8.78 -14.45
C THR A 83 -11.43 -8.40 -14.91
N ASP A 84 -11.33 -7.44 -15.83
CA ASP A 84 -10.08 -6.78 -16.26
C ASP A 84 -9.03 -7.71 -16.90
N ILE A 85 -9.44 -8.87 -17.42
CA ILE A 85 -8.55 -9.81 -18.13
C ILE A 85 -8.08 -9.25 -19.47
N TYR A 86 -9.01 -8.68 -20.25
CA TYR A 86 -8.72 -8.09 -21.56
C TYR A 86 -9.43 -6.75 -21.71
N HIS A 87 -8.85 -5.87 -22.52
CA HIS A 87 -9.41 -4.57 -22.85
C HIS A 87 -10.02 -4.58 -24.27
N ASN A 88 -11.15 -3.88 -24.45
CA ASN A 88 -11.87 -3.75 -25.73
C ASN A 88 -12.31 -5.06 -26.40
N THR A 89 -12.57 -6.09 -25.62
CA THR A 89 -13.15 -7.34 -26.10
C THR A 89 -14.61 -7.49 -25.65
N PRO A 90 -15.37 -8.37 -26.32
CA PRO A 90 -16.61 -8.92 -25.77
C PRO A 90 -16.36 -9.65 -24.44
N ALA A 91 -17.43 -10.01 -23.72
CA ALA A 91 -17.31 -10.89 -22.56
C ALA A 91 -16.68 -12.23 -22.99
N GLN A 92 -15.69 -12.71 -22.24
CA GLN A 92 -14.98 -13.95 -22.52
C GLN A 92 -15.58 -15.11 -21.72
N GLU A 93 -15.47 -16.32 -22.26
CA GLU A 93 -15.64 -17.55 -21.50
C GLU A 93 -14.34 -17.83 -20.73
N ILE A 94 -14.44 -18.03 -19.42
CA ILE A 94 -13.32 -18.26 -18.51
C ILE A 94 -13.51 -19.63 -17.87
N ARG A 95 -12.52 -20.49 -18.10
CA ARG A 95 -12.47 -21.82 -17.51
C ARG A 95 -12.16 -21.72 -16.01
N GLY A 96 -13.02 -22.32 -15.18
CA GLY A 96 -12.79 -22.50 -13.75
C GLY A 96 -11.79 -23.62 -13.42
N ALA A 97 -11.68 -24.00 -12.14
CA ALA A 97 -10.81 -25.11 -11.76
C ALA A 97 -11.36 -26.46 -12.25
N THR A 98 -12.69 -26.56 -12.34
CA THR A 98 -13.41 -27.67 -12.98
C THR A 98 -14.17 -27.19 -14.22
N ILE A 99 -14.62 -28.14 -15.07
CA ILE A 99 -15.41 -27.80 -16.27
C ILE A 99 -16.72 -27.11 -15.88
N ASP A 100 -17.36 -27.60 -14.81
CA ASP A 100 -18.65 -27.09 -14.32
C ASP A 100 -18.55 -25.67 -13.73
N GLU A 101 -17.34 -25.21 -13.45
CA GLU A 101 -17.05 -23.84 -12.99
C GLU A 101 -16.72 -22.87 -14.14
N THR A 102 -16.85 -23.30 -15.40
CA THR A 102 -16.65 -22.43 -16.55
C THR A 102 -17.79 -21.43 -16.65
N ILE A 103 -17.45 -20.14 -16.72
CA ILE A 103 -18.43 -19.06 -16.79
C ILE A 103 -18.15 -18.13 -17.97
N VAL A 104 -19.18 -17.44 -18.45
CA VAL A 104 -18.99 -16.23 -19.27
C VAL A 104 -18.90 -15.04 -18.33
N GLN A 105 -17.92 -14.15 -18.53
CA GLN A 105 -17.70 -12.96 -17.70
C GLN A 105 -19.01 -12.21 -17.41
N PRO A 106 -19.48 -12.17 -16.15
CA PRO A 106 -20.67 -11.40 -15.80
C PRO A 106 -20.39 -9.90 -15.84
N TYR A 107 -19.17 -9.50 -15.50
CA TYR A 107 -18.67 -8.14 -15.61
C TYR A 107 -17.33 -8.15 -16.34
N LYS A 108 -17.13 -7.22 -17.28
CA LYS A 108 -15.86 -7.10 -18.02
C LYS A 108 -14.80 -6.36 -17.22
N THR A 109 -15.20 -5.42 -16.38
CA THR A 109 -14.28 -4.56 -15.62
C THR A 109 -14.70 -4.50 -14.15
N SER A 110 -13.73 -4.32 -13.26
CA SER A 110 -14.00 -4.14 -11.82
C SER A 110 -14.91 -2.93 -11.61
N ALA A 111 -14.77 -1.87 -12.43
CA ALA A 111 -15.64 -0.69 -12.36
C ALA A 111 -17.12 -1.02 -12.60
N HIS A 112 -17.43 -1.87 -13.59
CA HIS A 112 -18.82 -2.30 -13.83
C HIS A 112 -19.36 -3.14 -12.67
N LEU A 113 -18.53 -4.04 -12.12
CA LEU A 113 -18.89 -4.83 -10.95
C LEU A 113 -19.16 -3.95 -9.73
N LEU A 114 -18.23 -3.05 -9.39
CA LEU A 114 -18.35 -2.12 -8.26
C LEU A 114 -19.62 -1.28 -8.36
N LYS A 115 -19.95 -0.79 -9.58
CA LYS A 115 -21.19 -0.06 -9.82
C LYS A 115 -22.43 -0.93 -9.58
N ALA A 116 -22.41 -2.19 -10.02
CA ALA A 116 -23.52 -3.11 -9.84
C ALA A 116 -23.79 -3.46 -8.37
N ILE A 117 -22.75 -3.49 -7.54
CA ILE A 117 -22.85 -3.78 -6.10
C ILE A 117 -22.93 -2.52 -5.22
N GLY A 118 -23.08 -1.33 -5.81
CA GLY A 118 -23.23 -0.07 -5.08
C GLY A 118 -21.96 0.40 -4.36
N ARG A 119 -20.78 0.05 -4.86
CA ARG A 119 -19.45 0.42 -4.32
C ARG A 119 -18.65 1.35 -5.24
N ALA A 120 -19.31 2.00 -6.21
CA ALA A 120 -18.70 2.95 -7.16
C ALA A 120 -19.00 4.40 -6.80
#